data_AF-A0A1B4FTW5-F1
#
_entry.id   AF-A0A1B4FTW5-F1
#
_cell.length_a   1.000
_cell.length_b   1.000
_cell.length_c   1.000
_cell.angle_alpha   90.00
_cell.angle_beta   90.00
_cell.angle_gamma   90.00
#
_symmetry.space_group_name_H-M   'P 1'
#
loop_
_entity.id
_entity.type
_entity.pdbx_description
1 polymer ?
#
loop_
_entity_poly.entity_id
_entity_poly.type
_entity_poly.pdbx_seq_one_letter_code
_entity_poly.pdbx_strand_id
1 'polypeptide(L)'
;MAYKNLVNQSGLPLSIELVTRQGSDPSQSGATISVSLAANGKQTVEYGNNQNPYLNALVISSSANGAFANGSQIVTTRGSTWDNVLNTNNTLTFSGAGGLNVVGTNT
;
A
#
# COMPACT_ATOMS: atom_id res chain seq x y z
N MET A 1 -14.95 4.78 8.46
CA MET A 1 -13.52 4.99 8.15
C MET A 1 -12.98 3.71 7.52
N ALA A 2 -11.92 3.80 6.71
CA ALA A 2 -11.30 2.67 6.03
C ALA A 2 -9.84 2.49 6.51
N TYR A 3 -9.50 1.25 6.86
CA TYR A 3 -8.22 0.89 7.48
C TYR A 3 -7.49 -0.18 6.67
N LYS A 4 -6.16 -0.15 6.72
CA LYS A 4 -5.29 -1.19 6.18
C LYS A 4 -4.27 -1.64 7.21
N ASN A 5 -4.12 -2.94 7.36
CA ASN A 5 -3.01 -3.51 8.12
C ASN A 5 -1.81 -3.65 7.20
N LEU A 6 -0.69 -3.04 7.58
CA LEU A 6 0.57 -3.12 6.86
C LEU A 6 1.52 -3.99 7.67
N VAL A 7 2.16 -4.95 7.00
CA VAL A 7 3.08 -5.90 7.61
C VAL A 7 4.37 -5.93 6.80
N ASN A 8 5.46 -5.43 7.37
CA ASN A 8 6.77 -5.50 6.74
C ASN A 8 7.45 -6.81 7.13
N GLN A 9 7.84 -7.61 6.15
CA GLN A 9 8.63 -8.84 6.27
C GLN A 9 9.90 -8.78 5.41
N SER A 10 10.26 -7.61 4.87
CA SER A 10 11.41 -7.44 3.98
C SER A 10 12.76 -7.47 4.70
N GLY A 11 12.76 -7.39 6.03
CA GLY A 11 13.98 -7.26 6.84
C GLY A 11 14.63 -5.87 6.81
N LEU A 12 14.08 -4.89 6.07
CA LEU A 12 14.56 -3.51 5.99
C LEU A 12 13.44 -2.52 6.35
N PRO A 13 13.76 -1.30 6.83
CA PRO A 13 12.76 -0.26 6.99
C PRO A 13 12.16 0.15 5.64
N LEU A 14 10.84 0.29 5.58
CA LEU A 14 10.09 0.67 4.38
C LEU A 14 9.36 1.99 4.59
N SER A 15 9.40 2.86 3.59
CA SER A 15 8.48 3.99 3.46
C SER A 15 7.40 3.64 2.45
N ILE A 16 6.15 3.68 2.88
CA ILE A 16 4.97 3.25 2.13
C ILE A 16 4.07 4.46 1.92
N GLU A 17 3.60 4.66 0.70
CA GLU A 17 2.60 5.66 0.38
C GLU A 17 1.36 4.98 -0.17
N LEU A 18 0.24 5.16 0.54
CA LEU A 18 -1.08 4.72 0.11
C LEU A 18 -1.78 5.89 -0.57
N VAL A 19 -2.02 5.80 -1.87
CA VAL A 19 -2.78 6.81 -2.60
C VAL A 19 -4.24 6.40 -2.62
N THR A 20 -5.10 7.23 -2.06
CA THR A 20 -6.55 6.99 -2.00
C THR A 20 -7.20 7.21 -3.37
N ARG A 21 -8.41 6.70 -3.54
CA ARG A 21 -9.25 6.93 -4.73
C ARG A 21 -10.38 7.91 -4.38
N GLN A 22 -10.71 8.81 -5.29
CA GLN A 22 -11.93 9.62 -5.17
C GLN A 22 -13.09 8.85 -5.79
N GLY A 23 -14.04 8.43 -4.95
CA GLY A 23 -15.15 7.59 -5.36
C GLY A 23 -14.72 6.18 -5.75
N SER A 24 -15.49 5.56 -6.65
CA SER A 24 -15.29 4.17 -7.05
C SER A 24 -14.48 4.00 -8.35
N ASP A 25 -14.27 5.09 -9.10
CA ASP A 25 -13.56 5.09 -10.38
C ASP A 25 -12.05 5.28 -10.18
N PRO A 26 -11.20 4.36 -10.67
CA PRO A 26 -9.75 4.49 -10.56
C PRO A 26 -9.13 5.66 -11.36
N SER A 27 -9.90 6.35 -12.21
CA SER A 27 -9.41 7.54 -12.93
C SER A 27 -9.08 8.74 -12.02
N GLN A 28 -9.60 8.76 -10.79
CA GLN A 28 -9.44 9.87 -9.87
C GLN A 28 -8.68 9.47 -8.59
N SER A 29 -7.44 9.94 -8.45
CA SER A 29 -6.65 9.80 -7.23
C SER A 29 -7.03 10.86 -6.19
N GLY A 30 -7.01 10.47 -4.92
CA GLY A 30 -7.24 11.32 -3.77
C GLY A 30 -5.94 11.68 -3.04
N ALA A 31 -6.05 11.86 -1.72
CA ALA A 31 -4.91 12.11 -0.84
C ALA A 31 -3.94 10.93 -0.77
N THR A 32 -2.67 11.24 -0.46
CA THR A 32 -1.60 10.27 -0.20
C THR A 32 -1.34 10.17 1.29
N ILE A 33 -1.26 8.95 1.80
CA ILE A 33 -0.98 8.63 3.20
C ILE A 33 0.40 7.98 3.28
N SER A 34 1.37 8.71 3.82
CA SER A 34 2.74 8.22 4.00
C SER A 34 2.90 7.54 5.36
N VAL A 35 3.56 6.38 5.36
CA VAL A 35 3.73 5.51 6.52
C VAL A 35 5.16 5.00 6.53
N SER A 36 5.83 5.10 7.67
CA SER A 36 7.13 4.46 7.88
C SER A 36 6.94 3.18 8.68
N LEU A 37 7.34 2.04 8.11
CA LEU A 37 7.34 0.75 8.79
C LEU A 37 8.78 0.32 9.08
N ALA A 38 9.11 0.11 10.35
CA ALA A 38 10.35 -0.54 10.74
C ALA A 38 10.47 -1.94 10.12
N ALA A 39 11.71 -2.45 10.01
CA ALA A 39 11.96 -3.83 9.60
C ALA A 39 11.19 -4.80 10.49
N ASN A 40 10.48 -5.76 9.88
CA ASN A 40 9.62 -6.73 10.59
C ASN A 40 8.43 -6.10 11.37
N GLY A 41 8.18 -4.81 11.18
CA GLY A 41 7.14 -4.06 11.86
C GLY A 41 5.74 -4.28 11.27
N LYS A 42 4.72 -3.94 12.06
CA LYS A 42 3.31 -3.96 11.66
C LYS A 42 2.63 -2.69 12.11
N GLN A 43 1.72 -2.17 11.29
CA GLN A 43 0.94 -0.99 11.63
C GLN A 43 -0.43 -1.01 10.96
N THR A 44 -1.47 -0.64 11.70
CA THR A 44 -2.80 -0.36 11.12
C THR A 44 -2.87 1.11 10.77
N VAL A 45 -3.26 1.42 9.53
CA VAL A 45 -3.27 2.76 8.97
C VAL A 45 -4.67 3.09 8.52
N GLU A 46 -5.20 4.22 8.99
CA GLU A 46 -6.38 4.82 8.40
C GLU A 46 -6.00 5.50 7.09
N TYR A 47 -6.67 5.14 6.00
CA TYR A 47 -6.38 5.75 4.70
C TYR A 47 -7.60 6.40 4.05
N GLY A 48 -8.82 6.03 4.44
CA GLY A 48 -10.00 6.48 3.73
C GLY A 48 -11.22 6.61 4.63
N ASN A 49 -12.34 6.98 4.02
CA ASN A 49 -13.61 7.16 4.71
C ASN A 49 -14.73 6.34 4.03
N ASN A 50 -15.96 6.46 4.52
CA ASN A 50 -17.09 5.67 4.00
C ASN A 50 -17.46 6.05 2.54
N GLN A 51 -17.12 7.25 2.09
CA GLN A 51 -17.35 7.70 0.72
C GLN A 51 -16.21 7.27 -0.22
N ASN A 52 -14.98 7.26 0.30
CA ASN A 52 -13.75 6.94 -0.43
C ASN A 52 -12.97 5.82 0.29
N PRO A 53 -13.46 4.57 0.27
CA PRO A 53 -12.81 3.46 0.98
C PRO A 53 -11.74 2.74 0.15
N TYR A 54 -11.45 3.21 -1.08
CA TYR A 54 -10.58 2.50 -2.02
C TYR A 54 -9.21 3.16 -2.12
N LEU A 55 -8.20 2.34 -2.40
CA LEU A 55 -6.86 2.73 -2.79
C LEU A 55 -6.71 2.71 -4.31
N ASN A 56 -5.98 3.69 -4.83
CA ASN A 56 -5.70 3.84 -6.24
C ASN A 56 -4.24 3.55 -6.60
N ALA A 57 -3.32 3.73 -5.66
CA ALA A 57 -1.92 3.37 -5.89
C ALA A 57 -1.22 2.99 -4.58
N LEU A 58 -0.10 2.31 -4.75
CA LEU A 58 0.81 1.91 -3.71
C LEU A 58 2.23 2.24 -4.16
N VAL A 59 2.93 3.04 -3.38
CA VAL A 59 4.36 3.30 -3.57
C VAL A 59 5.11 2.75 -2.37
N ILE A 60 6.23 2.08 -2.62
CA ILE A 60 7.10 1.54 -1.59
C ILE A 60 8.50 1.99 -1.93
N SER A 61 9.23 2.44 -0.92
CA SER A 61 10.66 2.72 -1.03
C SER A 61 11.40 2.19 0.18
N SER A 62 12.65 1.81 -0.05
CA SER A 62 13.58 1.35 0.96
C SER A 62 14.91 2.05 0.72
N SER A 63 15.51 2.55 1.79
CA SER A 63 16.90 3.00 1.78
C SER A 63 17.64 2.33 2.93
N ALA A 64 18.69 1.58 2.60
CA ALA A 64 19.52 0.90 3.59
C ALA A 64 20.96 0.81 3.08
N ASN A 65 21.93 1.14 3.93
CA ASN A 65 23.37 1.03 3.64
C ASN A 65 23.79 1.69 2.30
N GLY A 66 23.18 2.81 1.93
CA GLY A 66 23.46 3.53 0.68
C GLY A 66 22.77 2.96 -0.57
N ALA A 67 22.08 1.82 -0.47
CA ALA A 67 21.25 1.29 -1.54
C ALA A 67 19.82 1.86 -1.44
N PHE A 68 19.26 2.25 -2.58
CA PHE A 68 17.88 2.72 -2.71
C PHE A 68 17.11 1.78 -3.64
N ALA A 69 15.90 1.44 -3.24
CA ALA A 69 14.97 0.65 -4.03
C ALA A 69 13.57 1.26 -3.93
N ASN A 70 12.87 1.27 -5.05
CA ASN A 70 11.52 1.80 -5.16
C ASN A 70 10.66 0.91 -6.07
N GLY A 71 9.38 0.81 -5.73
CA GLY A 71 8.36 0.17 -6.51
C GLY A 71 7.07 0.95 -6.39
N SER A 72 6.40 1.19 -7.51
CA SER A 72 5.12 1.90 -7.55
C SER A 72 4.15 1.17 -8.46
N GLN A 73 2.93 1.01 -7.98
CA GLN A 73 1.85 0.46 -8.75
C GLN A 73 0.61 1.34 -8.65
N ILE A 74 0.04 1.67 -9.80
CA ILE A 74 -1.22 2.39 -9.93
C ILE A 74 -2.28 1.42 -10.46
N VAL A 75 -3.49 1.53 -9.94
CA VAL A 75 -4.68 0.86 -10.46
C VAL A 75 -5.31 1.76 -11.50
N THR A 76 -5.33 1.31 -12.75
CA THR A 76 -5.97 2.02 -13.87
C THR A 76 -7.32 1.40 -14.26
N THR A 77 -7.60 0.18 -13.80
CA THR A 77 -8.81 -0.57 -14.13
C THR A 77 -9.33 -1.28 -12.88
N ARG A 78 -10.63 -1.11 -12.61
CA ARG A 78 -11.32 -1.78 -11.49
C ARG A 78 -11.35 -3.29 -11.71
N GLY A 79 -11.16 -4.06 -10.65
CA GLY A 79 -11.11 -5.52 -10.69
C GLY A 79 -9.81 -6.10 -11.27
N SER A 80 -8.83 -5.27 -11.62
CA SER A 80 -7.49 -5.73 -11.96
C SER A 80 -6.82 -6.43 -10.77
N THR A 81 -5.75 -7.20 -11.03
CA THR A 81 -5.01 -7.91 -9.98
C THR A 81 -4.63 -7.00 -8.83
N TRP A 82 -4.12 -5.80 -9.13
CA TRP A 82 -3.73 -4.83 -8.11
C TRP A 82 -4.89 -4.12 -7.45
N ASP A 83 -6.00 -3.87 -8.17
CA ASP A 83 -7.23 -3.40 -7.52
C ASP A 83 -7.68 -4.39 -6.46
N ASN A 84 -7.63 -5.69 -6.76
CA ASN A 84 -8.01 -6.73 -5.80
C ASN A 84 -7.01 -6.80 -4.63
N VAL A 85 -5.70 -6.83 -4.90
CA VAL A 85 -4.69 -6.81 -3.82
C VAL A 85 -4.92 -5.66 -2.85
N LEU A 86 -5.19 -4.46 -3.36
CA LEU A 86 -5.37 -3.27 -2.52
C LEU A 86 -6.75 -3.16 -1.88
N ASN A 87 -7.82 -3.59 -2.56
CA ASN A 87 -9.19 -3.26 -2.17
C ASN A 87 -10.04 -4.45 -1.71
N THR A 88 -9.65 -5.69 -1.97
CA THR A 88 -10.35 -6.89 -1.48
C THR A 88 -9.66 -7.55 -0.29
N ASN A 89 -8.55 -6.98 0.18
CA ASN A 89 -7.74 -7.49 1.28
C ASN A 89 -7.59 -6.43 2.37
N ASN A 90 -7.69 -6.84 3.63
CA ASN A 90 -7.49 -5.95 4.77
C ASN A 90 -6.02 -5.80 5.18
N THR A 91 -5.16 -6.74 4.78
CA THR A 91 -3.76 -6.80 5.18
C THR A 91 -2.84 -6.87 3.97
N LEU A 92 -1.85 -5.98 3.91
CA LEU A 92 -0.77 -5.98 2.92
C LEU A 92 0.54 -6.41 3.57
N THR A 93 1.11 -7.49 3.04
CA THR A 93 2.40 -8.02 3.50
C THR A 93 3.48 -7.71 2.48
N PHE A 94 4.53 -7.03 2.92
CA PHE A 94 5.65 -6.57 2.10
C PHE A 94 6.86 -7.47 2.35
N SER A 95 7.31 -8.24 1.37
CA SER A 95 8.48 -9.12 1.50
C SER A 95 9.70 -8.65 0.71
N GLY A 96 9.55 -7.60 -0.12
CA GLY A 96 10.63 -7.01 -0.90
C GLY A 96 11.27 -5.81 -0.22
N ALA A 97 12.59 -5.65 -0.39
CA ALA A 97 13.40 -4.53 0.05
C ALA A 97 13.13 -3.25 -0.77
N GLY A 98 11.87 -2.78 -0.84
CA GLY A 98 11.47 -1.62 -1.65
C GLY A 98 10.88 -1.93 -3.02
N GLY A 99 10.72 -3.21 -3.38
CA GLY A 99 10.03 -3.66 -4.60
C GLY A 99 8.56 -4.02 -4.36
N LEU A 100 7.76 -4.13 -5.43
CA LEU A 100 6.34 -4.51 -5.42
C LEU A 100 6.11 -6.02 -5.13
N ASN A 101 6.85 -6.60 -4.18
CA ASN A 101 6.55 -7.93 -3.67
C ASN A 101 5.56 -7.80 -2.51
N VAL A 102 4.28 -7.70 -2.87
CA VAL A 102 3.19 -7.42 -1.94
C VAL A 102 2.11 -8.48 -2.09
N VAL A 103 1.71 -9.06 -0.96
CA VAL A 103 0.60 -10.02 -0.91
C VAL A 103 -0.53 -9.43 -0.07
N GLY A 104 -1.72 -9.38 -0.65
CA GLY A 104 -2.95 -9.05 0.04
C GLY A 104 -3.56 -10.31 0.67
N THR A 105 -3.94 -10.23 1.94
CA THR A 105 -4.70 -11.28 2.63
C THR A 105 -5.84 -10.69 3.45
N ASN A 106 -6.83 -11.52 3.76
CA ASN A 106 -7.86 -11.24 4.75
C ASN A 106 -7.53 -12.03 6.01
N THR A 107 -7.08 -11.33 7.04
CA THR A 107 -6.74 -11.90 8.36
C THR A 107 -7.48 -11.18 9.46
#